data_AF-M1NU99-F1
#
_entry.id   AF-M1NU99-F1
#
_cell.length_a   1.000
_cell.length_b   1.000
_cell.length_c   1.000
_cell.angle_alpha   90.00
_cell.angle_beta   90.00
_cell.angle_gamma   90.00
#
_symmetry.space_group_name_H-M   'P 1'
#
loop_
_entity.id
_entity.type
_entity.pdbx_description
1 polymer ?
#
loop_
_entity_poly.entity_id
_entity_poly.type
_entity_poly.pdbx_seq_one_letter_code
_entity_poly.pdbx_strand_id
1 'polypeptide(L)'
;MNAQGWLNRVTDGDAVNAVAVNADISPATLFRQVKKDGISAENVIAICRAYGHPPVSGLVETGYLTATETGDPALGGTLQNATDKQLLEEIAGRLEGSHTNDPADGD
;
A
#
# COMPACT_ATOMS: atom_id res chain seq x y z
N MET A 1 -6.30 16.86 1.54
CA MET A 1 -5.28 16.75 0.46
C MET A 1 -6.03 16.68 -0.86
N ASN A 2 -5.55 17.34 -1.91
CA ASN A 2 -6.20 17.31 -3.23
C ASN A 2 -5.72 16.10 -4.06
N ALA A 3 -6.41 15.76 -5.14
CA ALA A 3 -6.13 14.59 -5.98
C ALA A 3 -4.70 14.59 -6.54
N GLN A 4 -4.21 15.75 -6.99
CA GLN A 4 -2.82 15.88 -7.48
C GLN A 4 -1.80 15.62 -6.37
N GLY A 5 -2.02 16.15 -5.16
CA GLY A 5 -1.12 15.96 -4.03
C GLY A 5 -1.09 14.50 -3.55
N TRP A 6 -2.25 13.85 -3.53
CA TRP A 6 -2.33 12.42 -3.23
C TRP A 6 -1.58 11.59 -4.28
N LEU A 7 -1.82 11.87 -5.56
CA LEU A 7 -1.18 11.18 -6.68
C LEU A 7 0.35 11.30 -6.61
N ASN A 8 0.88 12.52 -6.44
CA ASN A 8 2.31 12.76 -6.34
C ASN A 8 2.94 11.97 -5.18
N ARG A 9 2.27 11.89 -4.02
CA ARG A 9 2.81 11.15 -2.87
C ARG A 9 2.83 9.64 -3.10
N VAL A 10 1.77 9.07 -3.68
CA VAL A 10 1.67 7.61 -3.90
C VAL A 10 2.60 7.15 -5.02
N THR A 11 2.91 8.02 -5.97
CA THR A 11 3.66 7.68 -7.18
C THR A 11 5.07 8.25 -7.22
N ASP A 12 5.58 8.73 -6.08
CA ASP A 12 6.89 9.38 -5.95
C ASP A 12 7.14 10.51 -6.96
N GLY A 13 6.08 11.26 -7.28
CA GLY A 13 6.13 12.41 -8.19
C GLY A 13 6.08 12.06 -9.68
N ASP A 14 5.74 10.83 -10.05
CA ASP A 14 5.58 10.45 -11.45
C ASP A 14 4.58 11.35 -12.19
N ALA A 15 4.89 11.59 -13.46
CA ALA A 15 4.00 12.36 -14.32
C ALA A 15 2.65 11.62 -14.49
N VAL A 16 1.54 12.36 -14.46
CA VAL A 16 0.17 11.79 -14.57
C VAL A 16 0.02 10.83 -15.76
N ASN A 17 0.70 11.08 -16.88
CA ASN A 17 0.69 10.17 -18.03
C ASN A 17 1.41 8.85 -17.75
N ALA A 18 2.57 8.89 -17.10
CA ALA A 18 3.31 7.69 -16.70
C ALA A 18 2.49 6.86 -15.70
N VAL A 19 1.86 7.53 -14.72
CA VAL A 19 0.93 6.89 -13.77
C VAL A 19 -0.23 6.21 -14.49
N ALA A 20 -0.84 6.89 -15.46
CA ALA A 20 -1.96 6.35 -16.23
C ALA A 20 -1.55 5.08 -16.98
N VAL A 21 -0.41 5.11 -17.67
CA VAL A 21 0.12 3.94 -18.41
C VAL A 21 0.44 2.79 -17.45
N ASN A 22 1.12 3.06 -16.33
CA ASN A 22 1.52 2.04 -15.36
C ASN A 22 0.30 1.38 -14.67
N ALA A 23 -0.76 2.16 -14.45
CA ALA A 23 -2.00 1.70 -13.82
C ALA A 23 -3.05 1.16 -14.82
N ASP A 24 -2.72 1.05 -16.11
CA ASP A 24 -3.64 0.66 -17.20
C ASP A 24 -4.92 1.54 -17.26
N ILE A 25 -4.75 2.84 -17.03
CA ILE A 25 -5.80 3.86 -17.13
C ILE A 25 -5.55 4.70 -18.37
N SER A 26 -6.61 5.01 -19.13
CA SER A 26 -6.48 6.00 -20.21
C SER A 26 -5.95 7.34 -19.68
N PRO A 27 -4.85 7.91 -20.25
CA PRO A 27 -4.30 9.19 -19.78
C PRO A 27 -5.35 10.31 -19.74
N ALA A 28 -6.20 10.40 -20.76
CA ALA A 28 -7.27 11.40 -20.82
C ALA A 28 -8.27 11.28 -19.66
N THR A 29 -8.55 10.06 -19.19
CA THR A 29 -9.41 9.81 -18.03
C THR A 29 -8.74 10.26 -16.74
N LEU A 30 -7.49 9.87 -16.50
CA LEU A 30 -6.79 10.24 -15.28
C LEU A 30 -6.57 11.76 -15.20
N PHE A 31 -6.14 12.41 -16.29
CA PHE A 31 -6.01 13.87 -16.35
C PHE A 31 -7.33 14.59 -16.03
N ARG A 32 -8.45 14.12 -16.59
CA ARG A 32 -9.78 14.70 -16.32
C ARG A 32 -10.17 14.57 -14.86
N GLN A 33 -9.89 13.42 -14.24
CA GLN A 33 -10.20 13.14 -12.84
C GLN A 33 -9.37 14.01 -11.90
N VAL A 34 -8.06 14.06 -12.11
CA VAL A 34 -7.15 14.92 -11.35
C VAL A 34 -7.54 16.39 -11.45
N LYS A 35 -7.89 16.87 -12.66
CA LYS A 35 -8.35 18.26 -12.86
C LYS A 35 -9.67 18.56 -12.14
N LYS A 36 -10.54 17.57 -11.95
CA LYS A 36 -11.79 17.68 -11.19
C LYS A 36 -11.60 17.47 -9.69
N ASP A 37 -10.37 17.32 -9.24
CA ASP A 37 -10.01 17.04 -7.85
C ASP A 37 -10.64 15.76 -7.29
N GLY A 38 -10.79 14.73 -8.13
CA GLY A 38 -11.37 13.46 -7.72
C GLY A 38 -11.01 12.31 -8.66
N ILE A 39 -10.35 11.30 -8.12
CA ILE A 39 -9.99 10.05 -8.82
C ILE A 39 -11.00 8.98 -8.39
N SER A 40 -11.58 8.25 -9.34
CA SER A 40 -12.56 7.19 -9.01
C SER A 40 -11.94 6.11 -8.14
N ALA A 41 -12.72 5.47 -7.26
CA ALA A 41 -12.27 4.38 -6.40
C ALA A 41 -11.57 3.25 -7.20
N GLU A 42 -12.11 2.90 -8.37
CA GLU A 42 -11.49 1.95 -9.31
C GLU A 42 -10.07 2.35 -9.70
N ASN A 43 -9.88 3.61 -10.10
CA ASN A 43 -8.58 4.14 -10.51
C ASN A 43 -7.63 4.29 -9.33
N VAL A 44 -8.14 4.64 -8.14
CA VAL A 44 -7.36 4.64 -6.90
C VAL A 44 -6.78 3.25 -6.64
N ILE A 45 -7.60 2.20 -6.74
CA ILE A 45 -7.16 0.81 -6.56
C ILE A 45 -6.12 0.40 -7.61
N ALA A 46 -6.34 0.75 -8.88
CA ALA A 46 -5.42 0.45 -9.97
C ALA A 46 -4.05 1.11 -9.76
N ILE A 47 -4.03 2.40 -9.41
CA ILE A 47 -2.81 3.15 -9.09
C ILE A 47 -2.10 2.55 -7.89
N CYS A 48 -2.84 2.23 -6.82
CA CYS A 48 -2.28 1.61 -5.62
C CYS A 48 -1.55 0.30 -5.95
N ARG A 49 -2.16 -0.57 -6.76
CA ARG A 49 -1.54 -1.83 -7.20
C ARG A 49 -0.29 -1.61 -8.05
N ALA A 50 -0.33 -0.64 -8.97
CA ALA A 50 0.77 -0.34 -9.88
C ALA A 50 2.01 0.23 -9.16
N TYR A 51 1.81 0.89 -8.01
CA TYR A 51 2.87 1.52 -7.22
C TYR A 51 3.15 0.82 -5.87
N GLY A 52 2.54 -0.34 -5.63
CA GLY A 52 2.74 -1.09 -4.38
C GLY A 52 2.18 -0.41 -3.12
N HIS A 53 1.29 0.57 -3.28
CA HIS A 53 0.61 1.22 -2.17
C HIS A 53 -0.61 0.38 -1.72
N PRO A 54 -0.88 0.21 -0.42
CA PRO A 54 -2.04 -0.56 0.03
C PRO A 54 -3.37 0.06 -0.45
N PRO A 55 -4.23 -0.67 -1.20
CA PRO A 55 -5.47 -0.11 -1.73
C PRO A 55 -6.43 0.39 -0.64
N VAL A 56 -6.46 -0.26 0.52
CA VAL A 56 -7.26 0.17 1.67
C VAL A 56 -6.84 1.55 2.16
N SER A 57 -5.52 1.78 2.30
CA SER A 57 -4.98 3.09 2.66
C SER A 57 -5.32 4.15 1.61
N GLY A 58 -5.12 3.84 0.32
CA GLY A 58 -5.46 4.76 -0.77
C GLY A 58 -6.94 5.16 -0.79
N LEU A 59 -7.85 4.23 -0.52
CA LEU A 59 -9.29 4.49 -0.45
C LEU A 59 -9.68 5.33 0.78
N VAL A 60 -9.00 5.19 1.91
CA VAL A 60 -9.21 6.07 3.07
C VAL A 60 -8.72 7.49 2.79
N GLU A 61 -7.52 7.61 2.24
CA GLU A 61 -6.90 8.91 1.95
C GLU A 61 -7.66 9.72 0.90
N THR A 62 -8.34 9.04 -0.01
CA THR A 62 -9.21 9.64 -1.03
C THR A 62 -10.67 9.78 -0.60
N GLY A 63 -11.00 9.36 0.63
CA GLY A 63 -12.32 9.57 1.25
C GLY A 63 -13.42 8.60 0.81
N TYR A 64 -13.06 7.50 0.12
CA TYR A 64 -14.00 6.43 -0.22
C TYR A 64 -14.28 5.49 0.94
N LEU A 65 -13.34 5.38 1.89
CA LEU A 65 -13.49 4.64 3.12
C LEU A 65 -13.16 5.54 4.32
N THR A 66 -13.80 5.26 5.43
CA THR A 66 -13.42 5.77 6.75
C THR A 66 -12.49 4.78 7.44
N ALA A 67 -11.62 5.26 8.33
CA ALA A 67 -10.73 4.39 9.12
C ALA A 67 -11.48 3.34 9.96
N THR A 68 -12.75 3.60 10.30
CA THR A 68 -13.60 2.64 11.01
C THR A 68 -14.12 1.51 10.12
N GLU A 69 -14.23 1.72 8.81
CA GLU A 69 -14.67 0.71 7.84
C GLU A 69 -13.55 -0.24 7.42
N THR A 70 -12.28 0.12 7.65
CA THR A 70 -11.14 -0.68 7.18
C THR A 70 -10.85 -1.90 8.05
N GLY A 71 -11.59 -2.11 9.14
CA GLY A 71 -11.43 -3.28 10.01
C GLY A 71 -9.98 -3.45 10.43
N ASP A 72 -9.50 -2.50 11.23
CA ASP A 72 -8.15 -2.38 11.78
C ASP A 72 -7.18 -3.56 11.50
N PRO A 73 -6.33 -3.49 10.45
CA PRO A 73 -5.10 -4.24 10.39
C PRO A 73 -3.95 -3.35 10.90
N ALA A 74 -4.14 -2.58 11.97
CA ALA A 74 -3.01 -2.03 12.70
C ALA A 74 -2.19 -3.23 13.18
N LEU A 75 -0.89 -3.14 12.92
CA LEU A 75 0.17 -4.07 13.30
C LEU A 75 0.15 -4.52 14.78
N GLY A 76 -0.72 -3.98 15.64
CA GLY A 76 -0.96 -4.43 17.01
C GLY A 76 -2.17 -5.35 17.21
N GLY A 77 -3.24 -5.24 16.41
CA GLY A 77 -4.48 -6.02 16.58
C GLY A 77 -4.30 -7.50 16.25
N THR A 78 -3.50 -7.80 15.22
CA THR A 78 -3.19 -9.19 14.83
C THR A 78 -2.35 -9.90 15.88
N LEU A 79 -1.40 -9.23 16.54
CA LEU A 79 -0.61 -9.82 17.63
C LEU A 79 -1.44 -10.00 18.91
N GLN A 80 -2.26 -9.01 19.28
CA GLN A 80 -3.08 -9.09 20.50
C GLN A 80 -4.17 -10.16 20.44
N ASN A 81 -4.64 -10.49 19.24
CA ASN A 81 -5.62 -11.57 19.01
C ASN A 81 -4.98 -12.89 18.57
N ALA A 82 -3.66 -12.94 18.41
CA ALA A 82 -2.96 -14.18 18.08
C ALA A 82 -3.00 -15.12 19.30
N THR A 83 -3.22 -16.40 19.03
CA THR A 83 -3.04 -17.43 20.06
C THR A 83 -1.56 -17.56 20.43
N ASP A 84 -1.27 -18.02 21.65
CA ASP A 84 0.11 -18.26 22.11
C ASP A 84 0.92 -19.12 21.12
N LYS A 85 0.26 -20.08 20.46
CA LYS A 85 0.88 -20.94 19.45
C LYS A 85 1.34 -20.14 18.22
N GLN A 86 0.50 -19.24 17.71
CA GLN A 86 0.82 -18.43 16.53
C GLN A 86 1.93 -17.42 16.83
N LEU A 87 1.97 -16.89 18.06
CA LEU A 87 3.07 -16.03 18.50
C LEU A 87 4.39 -16.80 18.59
N LEU A 88 4.37 -18.02 19.13
CA LEU A 88 5.56 -18.89 19.20
C LEU A 88 6.10 -19.25 17.80
N GLU A 89 5.22 -19.58 16.86
CA GLU A 89 5.59 -19.89 15.47
C GLU A 89 6.25 -18.69 14.78
N GLU A 90 5.71 -17.48 14.95
CA GLU A 90 6.29 -16.24 14.40
C GLU A 90 7.66 -15.91 15.03
N ILE A 91 7.80 -16.08 16.35
CA ILE A 91 9.07 -15.87 17.05
C ILE A 91 10.13 -16.89 16.60
N ALA A 92 9.74 -18.17 16.46
CA ALA A 92 10.63 -19.22 15.98
C ALA A 92 11.12 -18.93 14.55
N GLY A 93 10.21 -18.57 13.64
CA GLY A 93 10.56 -18.22 12.26
C GLY A 93 11.53 -17.03 12.15
N ARG A 94 11.39 -16.02 13.03
CA ARG A 94 12.34 -14.89 13.09
C ARG A 94 13.71 -15.31 13.61
N LEU A 95 13.75 -16.21 14.59
CA LEU A 95 15.00 -16.72 15.15
C LEU A 95 15.76 -17.53 14.09
N GLU A 96 15.07 -18.40 13.36
CA GLU A 96 15.62 -19.20 12.27
C GLU A 96 16.09 -18.33 11.10
N GLY A 97 15.29 -17.33 10.70
CA GLY A 97 15.66 -16.37 9.66
C GLY A 97 16.85 -15.47 10.03
N SER A 98 17.03 -15.16 11.32
CA SER A 98 18.16 -14.36 11.81
C SER A 98 19.49 -15.12 11.87
N HIS A 99 19.47 -16.46 11.79
CA HIS A 99 20.65 -17.33 11.90
C HIS A 99 21.34 -17.66 10.56
N THR A 100 20.96 -17.02 9.45
CA THR A 100 21.51 -17.33 8.10
C THR A 100 22.44 -16.23 7.53
N ASN A 101 23.01 -15.36 8.37
CA ASN A 101 23.95 -14.32 7.94
C ASN A 101 25.27 -14.32 8.73
N ASP A 102 25.81 -15.50 9.06
CA ASP A 102 27.22 -15.61 9.43
C ASP A 102 27.97 -16.21 8.23
N PRO A 103 28.87 -15.46 7.56
CA PRO A 103 29.68 -16.03 6.49
C PRO A 103 30.64 -17.02 7.14
N ALA A 104 30.48 -18.28 6.76
CA ALA A 104 31.36 -19.38 7.15
C ALA A 104 32.83 -18.99 6.96
N ASP A 105 33.62 -19.29 7.99
CA ASP A 105 35.07 -19.29 8.00
C ASP A 105 35.64 -19.78 6.66
N GLY A 106 36.41 -18.90 6.01
CA GLY A 106 37.20 -19.21 4.82
C GLY A 106 38.68 -19.11 5.15
N ASP A 107 39.27 -20.29 5.34
CA ASP A 107 40.68 -20.72 5.12
C ASP A 107 41.85 -19.85 5.65
#